data_AF-A0A2H0T705-F1
#
_entry.id   AF-A0A2H0T705-F1
#
_cell.length_a   1.000
_cell.length_b   1.000
_cell.length_c   1.000
_cell.angle_alpha   90.00
_cell.angle_beta   90.00
_cell.angle_gamma   90.00
#
_symmetry.space_group_name_H-M   'P 1'
#
loop_
_entity.id
_entity.type
_entity.pdbx_description
1 polymer ?
#
loop_
_entity_poly.entity_id
_entity_poly.type
_entity_poly.pdbx_seq_one_letter_code
_entity_poly.pdbx_strand_id
1 'polypeptide(L)'
;MIARIIVGILGTALGVSMMMKTEWFLQMLGRNAWAEAKFGFEGGSRLLYKLIGLVIILITWFYAFNWLNGLFKFFLGGLFRAQ
;
A
#
# COMPACT_ATOMS: atom_id res chain seq x y z
N MET A 1 -2.09 9.41 18.91
CA MET A 1 -0.91 9.66 18.05
C MET A 1 0.02 8.45 18.01
N ILE A 2 0.52 7.97 19.16
CA ILE A 2 1.47 6.84 19.25
C ILE A 2 0.95 5.56 18.55
N ALA A 3 -0.30 5.14 18.76
CA ALA A 3 -0.87 3.97 18.11
C ALA A 3 -0.84 4.02 16.57
N ARG A 4 -1.02 5.21 15.98
CA ARG A 4 -0.97 5.39 14.51
C ARG A 4 0.45 5.28 13.98
N ILE A 5 1.44 5.76 14.73
CA ILE A 5 2.85 5.63 14.39
C ILE A 5 3.26 4.16 14.45
N ILE A 6 2.82 3.41 15.47
CA ILE A 6 3.09 1.98 15.59
C ILE A 6 2.50 1.21 14.41
N VAL A 7 1.22 1.45 14.08
CA VAL A 7 0.59 0.86 12.88
C VAL A 7 1.31 1.28 11.60
N GLY A 8 1.77 2.54 11.53
CA GLY A 8 2.56 3.08 10.43
C GLY A 8 3.86 2.30 10.18
N ILE A 9 4.62 2.07 11.25
CA ILE A 9 5.88 1.33 11.21
C ILE A 9 5.63 -0.14 10.89
N LEU A 10 4.66 -0.78 11.54
CA LEU A 10 4.33 -2.19 11.32
C LEU A 10 3.82 -2.46 9.90
N GLY A 11 2.89 -1.64 9.40
CA GLY A 11 2.37 -1.81 8.04
C GLY A 11 3.42 -1.52 6.96
N THR A 12 4.34 -0.58 7.21
CA THR A 12 5.49 -0.34 6.31
C THR A 12 6.44 -1.54 6.33
N ALA A 13 6.77 -2.07 7.52
CA ALA A 13 7.61 -3.26 7.65
C ALA A 13 6.98 -4.48 6.95
N LEU A 14 5.66 -4.65 7.05
CA LEU A 14 4.93 -5.70 6.33
C LEU A 14 5.00 -5.51 4.82
N GLY A 15 4.71 -4.31 4.31
CA GLY A 15 4.79 -4.03 2.88
C GLY A 15 6.21 -4.21 2.31
N VAL A 16 7.24 -3.78 3.05
CA VAL A 16 8.65 -4.00 2.70
C VAL A 16 8.99 -5.49 2.74
N SER A 17 8.54 -6.24 3.74
CA SER A 17 8.77 -7.69 3.81
C SER A 17 8.18 -8.41 2.61
N MET A 18 7.03 -7.95 2.10
CA MET A 18 6.37 -8.49 0.93
C MET A 18 7.16 -8.20 -0.36
N MET A 19 7.82 -7.03 -0.44
CA MET A 19 8.73 -6.68 -1.55
C MET A 19 10.07 -7.41 -1.48
N MET A 20 10.63 -7.64 -0.28
CA MET A 20 11.91 -8.35 -0.12
C MET A 20 11.75 -9.86 -0.30
N LYS A 21 10.71 -10.45 0.30
CA LYS A 21 10.43 -11.89 0.25
C LYS A 21 9.45 -12.25 -0.86
N THR A 22 9.50 -11.56 -1.99
CA THR A 22 8.59 -11.81 -3.12
C THR A 22 8.57 -13.27 -3.58
N GLU A 23 9.72 -13.95 -3.56
CA GLU A 23 9.81 -15.35 -4.00
C GLU A 23 9.11 -16.31 -3.03
N TRP A 24 9.15 -16.02 -1.74
CA TRP A 24 8.41 -16.79 -0.74
C TRP A 24 6.90 -16.67 -0.97
N PHE A 25 6.42 -15.44 -1.24
CA PHE A 25 5.01 -15.22 -1.59
C PHE A 25 4.64 -15.86 -2.93
N LEU A 26 5.53 -15.85 -3.92
CA LEU A 26 5.28 -16.50 -5.21
C LEU A 26 5.25 -18.03 -5.09
N GLN A 27 6.09 -18.62 -4.22
CA GLN A 27 6.05 -20.06 -3.94
C GLN A 27 4.79 -20.45 -3.15
N MET A 28 4.30 -19.59 -2.25
CA MET A 28 3.11 -19.87 -1.44
C MET A 28 1.79 -19.62 -2.17
N LEU A 29 1.72 -18.58 -3.02
CA LEU A 29 0.50 -18.19 -3.75
C LEU A 29 0.48 -18.66 -5.21
N GLY A 30 1.63 -19.09 -5.74
CA GLY A 30 1.78 -19.53 -7.13
C GLY A 30 1.95 -18.38 -8.13
N ARG A 31 2.02 -18.74 -9.41
CA ARG A 31 2.01 -17.75 -10.51
C ARG A 31 0.57 -17.39 -10.83
N ASN A 32 0.30 -16.09 -10.98
CA ASN A 32 -1.02 -15.58 -11.34
C ASN A 32 -1.09 -15.38 -12.86
N ALA A 33 -1.97 -16.13 -13.53
CA ALA A 33 -2.14 -16.07 -14.99
C ALA A 33 -2.56 -14.68 -15.50
N TRP A 34 -3.35 -13.92 -14.74
CA TRP A 34 -3.71 -12.54 -15.09
C TRP A 34 -2.49 -11.62 -15.05
N ALA A 35 -1.61 -11.84 -14.07
CA ALA A 35 -0.40 -11.05 -13.91
C ALA A 35 0.61 -11.35 -15.04
N GLU A 36 0.83 -12.62 -15.36
CA GLU A 36 1.70 -12.99 -16.49
C GLU A 36 1.15 -12.44 -17.82
N ALA A 37 -0.18 -12.49 -18.04
CA ALA A 37 -0.82 -11.98 -19.26
C ALA A 37 -0.77 -10.44 -19.38
N LYS A 38 -0.91 -9.70 -18.28
CA LYS A 38 -0.91 -8.22 -18.27
C LYS A 38 0.48 -7.62 -18.27
N PHE A 39 1.42 -8.24 -17.55
CA PHE A 39 2.76 -7.67 -17.38
C PHE A 39 3.78 -8.18 -18.41
N GLY A 40 3.41 -9.15 -19.25
CA GLY A 40 4.08 -9.48 -20.52
C GLY A 40 5.54 -9.97 -20.45
N PHE A 41 6.18 -9.90 -19.29
CA PHE A 41 7.55 -10.32 -19.03
C PHE A 41 7.56 -11.56 -18.14
N GLU A 42 8.55 -12.44 -18.35
CA GLU A 42 8.79 -13.63 -17.52
C GLU A 42 8.94 -13.22 -16.04
N GLY A 43 7.86 -13.35 -15.26
CA GLY A 43 7.80 -12.87 -13.87
C GLY A 43 6.77 -11.77 -13.58
N GLY A 44 5.73 -11.61 -14.40
CA GLY A 44 4.60 -10.73 -14.11
C GLY A 44 3.99 -10.94 -12.72
N SER A 45 3.97 -12.18 -12.22
CA SER A 45 3.54 -12.51 -10.86
C SER A 45 4.46 -11.89 -9.79
N ARG A 46 5.78 -11.87 -10.02
CA ARG A 46 6.75 -11.22 -9.10
C ARG A 46 6.49 -9.72 -9.01
N LEU A 47 6.21 -9.08 -10.14
CA LEU A 47 5.87 -7.66 -10.19
C LEU A 47 4.55 -7.37 -9.46
N LEU A 48 3.53 -8.21 -9.64
CA LEU A 48 2.25 -8.07 -8.95
C LEU A 48 2.43 -8.10 -7.42
N TYR A 49 3.19 -9.04 -6.87
CA TYR A 49 3.41 -9.12 -5.42
C TYR A 49 4.17 -7.90 -4.88
N LYS A 50 5.13 -7.36 -5.63
CA LYS A 50 5.80 -6.11 -5.27
C LYS A 50 4.84 -4.92 -5.32
N LEU A 51 3.97 -4.86 -6.32
CA LEU A 51 2.95 -3.81 -6.43
C LEU A 51 1.96 -3.85 -5.27
N ILE A 52 1.54 -5.05 -4.84
CA ILE A 52 0.68 -5.20 -3.66
C ILE A 52 1.42 -4.69 -2.40
N GLY A 53 2.70 -5.07 -2.23
CA GLY A 53 3.54 -4.55 -1.15
C GLY A 53 3.63 -3.01 -1.16
N LEU A 54 3.82 -2.41 -2.34
CA LEU A 54 3.83 -0.96 -2.51
C LEU A 54 2.50 -0.31 -2.11
N VAL A 55 1.37 -0.88 -2.53
CA VAL A 55 0.03 -0.39 -2.18
C VAL A 55 -0.19 -0.45 -0.66
N ILE A 56 0.26 -1.52 0.01
CA ILE A 56 0.18 -1.64 1.47
C ILE A 56 0.99 -0.54 2.16
N ILE A 57 2.21 -0.23 1.69
CA ILE A 57 3.02 0.87 2.23
C ILE A 57 2.28 2.20 2.06
N LEU A 58 1.75 2.46 0.87
CA LEU A 58 1.01 3.70 0.58
C LEU A 58 -0.18 3.85 1.51
N ILE A 59 -1.06 2.85 1.62
CA ILE A 59 -2.24 2.89 2.49
C ILE A 59 -1.85 3.11 3.95
N THR A 60 -0.81 2.39 4.40
CA THR A 60 -0.30 2.51 5.77
C THR A 60 0.19 3.93 6.05
N TRP A 61 0.90 4.55 5.10
CA TRP A 61 1.37 5.93 5.22
C TRP A 61 0.20 6.92 5.24
N PHE A 62 -0.79 6.76 4.36
CA PHE A 62 -2.00 7.59 4.37
C PHE A 62 -2.70 7.58 5.74
N TYR A 63 -2.76 6.40 6.37
CA TYR A 63 -3.31 6.24 7.72
C TYR A 63 -2.41 6.86 8.80
N ALA A 64 -1.10 6.60 8.76
CA ALA A 64 -0.14 7.06 9.76
C ALA A 64 -0.01 8.59 9.80
N PHE A 65 0.11 9.23 8.64
CA PHE A 65 0.21 10.70 8.51
C PHE A 65 -1.12 11.42 8.70
N ASN A 66 -2.22 10.66 8.82
CA ASN A 66 -3.56 11.22 8.96
C ASN A 66 -3.90 12.21 7.82
N TRP A 67 -3.33 11.99 6.64
CA TRP A 67 -3.34 12.95 5.54
C TRP A 67 -4.76 13.21 5.04
N LEU A 68 -5.62 12.19 5.12
CA LEU A 68 -7.06 12.27 4.90
C LEU A 68 -7.72 13.34 5.76
N ASN A 69 -7.38 13.46 7.05
CA ASN A 69 -7.96 14.52 7.90
C ASN A 69 -7.52 15.93 7.47
N GLY A 70 -6.31 16.09 6.95
CA GLY A 70 -5.86 17.36 6.37
C GLY A 70 -6.59 17.69 5.07
N LEU A 71 -6.75 16.69 4.20
CA LEU A 71 -7.50 16.78 2.94
C LEU A 71 -8.99 17.07 3.17
N PHE A 72 -9.64 16.34 4.06
CA PHE A 72 -11.05 16.57 4.42
C PHE A 72 -11.24 17.96 5.04
N LYS A 73 -10.36 18.41 5.92
CA LYS A 73 -10.43 19.78 6.45
C LYS A 73 -10.21 20.84 5.38
N PHE A 74 -9.35 20.59 4.40
CA PHE A 74 -9.13 21.52 3.29
C PHE A 74 -10.36 21.61 2.38
N PHE A 75 -10.92 20.48 1.96
CA PHE A 75 -12.09 20.43 1.08
C PHE A 75 -13.38 20.87 1.79
N LEU A 76 -13.63 20.39 3.01
CA LEU A 76 -14.82 20.74 3.78
C LEU A 76 -14.71 22.11 4.46
N GLY A 77 -13.52 22.52 4.88
CA GLY A 77 -13.30 23.83 5.52
C GLY A 77 -13.52 25.01 4.58
N GLY A 78 -13.36 24.82 3.26
CA GLY A 78 -13.80 25.80 2.26
C GLY A 78 -15.33 25.89 2.16
N LEU A 79 -16.05 24.80 2.41
CA LEU A 79 -17.52 24.72 2.33
C LEU A 79 -18.18 25.29 3.61
N PHE A 80 -17.61 25.02 4.79
CA PHE A 80 -18.12 25.50 6.07
C PHE A 80 -17.68 26.92 6.47
N ARG A 81 -16.84 27.59 5.66
CA ARG A 81 -16.51 29.03 5.82
C ARG A 81 -17.48 29.97 5.09
N ALA A 82 -18.43 29.42 4.36
CA ALA A 82 -19.42 30.18 3.59
C ALA A 82 -20.75 30.41 4.35
N GLN A 83 -20.81 30.09 5.65
CA GLN A 83 -21.91 30.43 6.57
C GLN A 83 -21.31 30.98 7.87
#